data_AF-C5S1P0-F1
#
_entry.id   AF-C5S1P0-F1
#
_cell.length_a   1.000
_cell.length_b   1.000
_cell.length_c   1.000
_cell.angle_alpha   90.00
_cell.angle_beta   90.00
_cell.angle_gamma   90.00
#
_symmetry.space_group_name_H-M   'P 1'
#
loop_
_entity.id
_entity.type
_entity.pdbx_description
1 polymer ?
#
loop_
_entity_poly.entity_id
_entity_poly.type
_entity_poly.pdbx_seq_one_letter_code
_entity_poly.pdbx_strand_id
1 'polypeptide(L)'
;MKQYRFNVLAKLTKTGGKQLLSNIIATSIIDAKNKVKAMHPEAVIYSCVKCEEYIDPKQKLNQAIKSKSDNSENPSSMGSVLLGAAVAAGIGLFFKNK
;
A
#
# COMPACT_ATOMS: atom_id res chain seq x y z
N MET A 1 -13.09 8.15 -1.18
CA MET A 1 -12.99 8.65 -2.57
C MET A 1 -12.15 7.68 -3.37
N LYS A 2 -12.62 7.26 -4.55
CA LYS A 2 -11.87 6.35 -5.43
C LYS A 2 -10.67 7.08 -6.04
N GLN A 3 -9.53 6.41 -6.09
CA GLN A 3 -8.32 6.90 -6.75
C GLN A 3 -8.07 6.09 -8.02
N TYR A 4 -7.37 6.68 -8.98
CA TYR A 4 -7.05 6.03 -10.24
C TYR A 4 -5.60 6.30 -10.61
N ARG A 5 -5.01 5.38 -11.38
CA ARG A 5 -3.73 5.60 -12.05
C ARG A 5 -3.94 6.44 -13.31
N PHE A 6 -3.06 7.41 -13.51
CA PHE A 6 -3.01 8.22 -14.71
C PHE A 6 -1.64 8.15 -15.36
N ASN A 7 -1.65 8.10 -16.69
CA ASN A 7 -0.47 8.29 -17.52
C ASN A 7 -0.54 9.68 -18.14
N VAL A 8 0.50 10.48 -17.92
CA VAL A 8 0.56 11.87 -18.37
C VAL A 8 1.75 12.04 -19.30
N LEU A 9 1.48 12.36 -20.56
CA LEU A 9 2.52 12.71 -21.53
C LEU A 9 2.77 14.22 -21.46
N ALA A 10 3.97 14.62 -21.07
CA ALA A 10 4.33 16.03 -20.96
C ALA A 10 5.73 16.29 -21.52
N LYS A 11 5.95 17.47 -22.12
CA LYS A 11 7.32 17.95 -22.41
C LYS A 11 7.83 18.70 -21.20
N LEU A 12 8.97 18.26 -20.69
CA LEU A 12 9.70 18.95 -19.64
C LEU A 12 10.74 19.85 -20.30
N THR A 13 10.73 21.14 -20.01
CA THR A 13 11.68 22.08 -20.66
C THR A 13 13.11 21.82 -20.22
N LYS A 14 13.34 21.36 -18.98
CA LYS A 14 14.68 21.01 -18.47
C LYS A 14 15.34 19.86 -19.21
N THR A 15 14.55 18.88 -19.65
CA THR A 15 15.05 17.68 -20.33
C THR A 15 14.90 17.77 -21.86
N GLY A 16 14.26 18.82 -22.38
CA GLY A 16 14.06 19.08 -23.81
C GLY A 16 13.09 18.12 -24.53
N GLY A 17 12.88 16.91 -24.01
CA GLY A 17 12.08 15.85 -24.61
C GLY A 17 10.65 15.71 -24.07
N LYS A 18 9.84 14.95 -24.81
CA LYS A 18 8.55 14.44 -24.33
C LYS A 18 8.83 13.31 -23.35
N GLN A 19 8.29 13.40 -22.14
CA GLN A 19 8.36 12.36 -21.13
C GLN A 19 6.96 11.84 -20.80
N LEU A 20 6.88 10.52 -20.64
CA LEU A 20 5.70 9.85 -20.14
C LEU A 20 5.83 9.69 -18.62
N LEU A 21 5.04 10.44 -17.87
CA LEU A 21 4.91 10.33 -16.42
C LEU A 21 3.81 9.31 -16.12
N SER A 22 4.23 8.07 -15.88
CA SER A 22 3.34 6.97 -15.48
C SER A 22 3.09 6.97 -13.96
N ASN A 23 2.03 6.27 -13.53
CA ASN A 23 1.69 6.05 -12.12
C ASN A 23 1.32 7.31 -11.32
N ILE A 24 0.75 8.34 -11.96
CA ILE A 24 0.19 9.47 -11.24
C ILE A 24 -1.12 9.02 -10.58
N ILE A 25 -1.13 8.87 -9.26
CA ILE A 25 -2.35 8.51 -8.52
C ILE A 25 -3.14 9.78 -8.22
N ALA A 26 -4.36 9.87 -8.72
CA ALA A 26 -5.22 11.02 -8.52
C ALA A 26 -6.70 10.63 -8.48
N THR A 27 -7.55 11.56 -8.05
CA THR A 27 -9.01 11.35 -8.04
C THR A 27 -9.66 11.74 -9.37
N SER A 28 -9.02 12.64 -10.12
CA SER A 28 -9.52 13.16 -11.40
C SER A 28 -8.36 13.50 -12.35
N ILE A 29 -8.70 13.74 -13.62
CA ILE A 29 -7.73 14.22 -14.64
C ILE A 29 -7.12 15.57 -14.23
N ILE A 30 -7.94 16.47 -13.66
CA ILE A 30 -7.48 17.79 -13.23
C ILE A 30 -6.45 17.65 -12.11
N ASP A 31 -6.75 16.81 -11.13
CA ASP A 31 -5.86 16.50 -10.01
C ASP A 31 -4.55 15.86 -10.49
N ALA A 32 -4.61 14.93 -11.45
CA ALA A 32 -3.41 14.34 -12.07
C ALA A 32 -2.54 15.39 -12.79
N LYS A 33 -3.15 16.30 -13.56
CA LYS A 33 -2.44 17.40 -14.23
C LYS A 33 -1.81 18.36 -13.22
N ASN A 34 -2.54 18.70 -12.15
CA ASN A 34 -2.04 19.57 -11.09
C ASN A 34 -0.85 18.95 -10.36
N LYS A 35 -0.89 17.63 -10.07
CA LYS A 35 0.27 16.92 -9.51
C LYS A 35 1.49 17.00 -10.40
N VAL A 36 1.32 16.78 -11.71
CA VAL A 36 2.42 16.93 -12.68
C VAL A 36 2.96 18.35 -12.70
N LYS A 37 2.08 19.37 -12.67
CA LYS A 37 2.47 20.78 -12.59
C LYS A 37 3.14 21.17 -11.28
N ALA A 38 2.78 20.55 -10.16
CA ALA A 38 3.44 20.77 -8.88
C ALA A 38 4.88 20.22 -8.87
N MET A 39 5.10 19.07 -9.50
CA MET A 39 6.44 18.48 -9.64
C MET A 39 7.27 19.17 -10.72
N HIS A 40 6.62 19.59 -11.80
CA HIS A 40 7.23 20.20 -12.97
C HIS A 40 6.38 21.41 -13.42
N PRO A 41 6.58 22.59 -12.81
CA PRO A 41 5.83 23.81 -13.15
C PRO A 41 5.90 24.15 -14.65
N GLU A 42 7.09 23.94 -15.22
CA GLU A 42 7.41 24.14 -16.63
C GLU A 42 6.77 23.11 -17.59
N ALA A 43 6.17 22.03 -17.09
CA ALA A 43 5.73 20.93 -17.94
C ALA A 43 4.59 21.35 -18.87
N VAL A 44 4.72 21.05 -20.15
CA VAL A 44 3.64 21.21 -21.13
C VAL A 44 2.96 19.86 -21.30
N ILE A 45 1.74 19.73 -20.78
CA ILE A 45 0.99 18.46 -20.80
C ILE A 45 0.28 18.31 -22.15
N TYR A 46 0.58 17.24 -22.88
CA TYR A 46 -0.07 16.93 -24.16
C TYR A 46 -1.25 15.97 -24.00
N SER A 47 -1.11 14.99 -23.11
CA SER A 47 -2.14 13.98 -22.89
C SER A 47 -2.16 13.55 -21.44
N CYS A 48 -3.35 13.21 -20.94
CA CYS A 48 -3.56 12.64 -19.63
C CYS A 48 -4.67 11.59 -19.75
N VAL A 49 -4.30 10.33 -19.53
CA VAL A 49 -5.21 9.19 -19.70
C VAL A 49 -5.45 8.53 -18.36
N LYS A 50 -6.73 8.37 -18.01
CA LYS A 50 -7.18 7.58 -16.85
C LYS A 50 -7.03 6.10 -17.18
N CYS A 51 -6.34 5.38 -16.31
CA CYS A 51 -6.13 3.94 -16.43
C CYS A 51 -7.06 3.23 -15.42
N GLU A 52 -6.51 2.32 -14.62
CA GLU A 52 -7.23 1.51 -13.64
C GLU A 52 -7.52 2.26 -12.31
N GLU A 53 -8.48 1.73 -11.55
CA GLU A 53 -8.74 2.14 -10.16
C GLU A 53 -7.55 1.72 -9.29
N TYR A 54 -6.96 2.69 -8.59
CA TYR A 54 -5.87 2.46 -7.67
C TYR A 54 -6.44 2.15 -6.30
N ILE A 55 -6.18 0.93 -5.82
CA ILE A 55 -6.50 0.50 -4.47
C ILE A 55 -5.22 0.58 -3.65
N ASP A 56 -5.21 1.46 -2.65
CA ASP A 56 -4.04 1.62 -1.79
C ASP A 56 -3.79 0.30 -1.03
N PRO A 57 -2.56 -0.27 -1.08
CA PRO A 57 -2.25 -1.52 -0.39
C PRO A 57 -2.54 -1.46 1.12
N LYS A 58 -2.44 -0.27 1.73
CA LYS A 58 -2.74 -0.08 3.16
C LYS A 58 -4.25 -0.19 3.46
N GLN A 59 -5.11 0.12 2.49
CA GLN A 59 -6.55 -0.06 2.64
C GLN A 59 -6.96 -1.54 2.50
N LYS A 60 -6.24 -2.34 1.70
CA LYS A 60 -6.49 -3.80 1.60
C LYS A 60 -6.27 -4.52 2.94
N LEU A 61 -5.28 -4.08 3.73
CA LEU A 61 -5.02 -4.63 5.05
C LEU A 61 -6.19 -4.42 6.02
N ASN A 62 -6.84 -3.25 6.00
CA ASN A 62 -8.00 -2.99 6.85
C ASN A 62 -9.26 -3.78 6.45
N GLN A 63 -9.46 -4.07 5.17
CA GLN A 63 -10.57 -4.93 4.73
C GLN A 63 -10.35 -6.41 5.12
N ALA A 64 -9.11 -6.89 5.07
CA ALA A 64 -8.76 -8.23 5.53
C ALA A 64 -8.93 -8.40 7.06
N ILE A 65 -8.75 -7.33 7.83
CA ILE A 65 -8.96 -7.35 9.29
C ILE A 65 -10.47 -7.31 9.62
N LYS A 66 -11.26 -6.51 8.90
CA LYS A 66 -12.71 -6.39 9.16
C LYS A 66 -13.49 -7.68 8.85
N SER A 67 -13.03 -8.45 7.86
CA SER A 67 -13.62 -9.76 7.51
C SER A 67 -13.26 -10.88 8.48
N LYS A 68 -12.33 -10.66 9.42
CA LYS A 68 -12.06 -11.57 10.56
C LYS A 68 -12.84 -11.23 11.83
N SER A 69 -13.52 -10.09 11.87
CA SER A 69 -14.21 -9.59 13.06
C SER A 69 -15.73 -9.83 13.05
N ASP A 70 -16.27 -10.42 11.98
CA ASP A 70 -17.72 -10.62 11.80
C ASP A 70 -18.13 -12.11 11.85
N ASN A 71 -17.37 -12.93 12.58
CA ASN A 71 -17.79 -14.29 12.89
C ASN A 71 -17.31 -14.69 14.28
N SER A 72 -18.00 -14.21 15.31
CA SER A 72 -18.13 -14.88 16.60
C SER A 72 -18.98 -14.03 17.56
N GLU A 73 -20.28 -13.95 17.30
CA GLU A 73 -21.23 -13.85 18.41
C GLU A 73 -21.53 -15.27 18.90
N ASN A 74 -20.82 -15.70 19.95
CA ASN A 74 -21.48 -16.31 21.10
C ASN A 74 -20.55 -16.29 22.33
N PRO A 75 -20.99 -15.75 23.48
CA PRO A 75 -20.17 -15.59 24.67
C PRO A 75 -20.37 -16.77 25.63
N SER A 76 -19.27 -17.39 26.05
CA SER A 76 -19.12 -18.26 27.23
C SER A 76 -17.69 -18.80 27.16
N SER A 77 -16.89 -18.95 28.19
CA SER A 77 -16.96 -18.70 29.61
C SER A 77 -15.51 -18.94 30.09
N MET A 78 -15.06 -18.18 31.07
CA MET A 78 -13.91 -18.39 31.97
C MET A 78 -12.74 -19.27 31.50
N GLY A 79 -11.53 -18.68 31.48
CA GLY A 79 -10.30 -19.46 31.37
C GLY A 79 -9.03 -18.64 31.56
N SER A 80 -8.98 -17.81 32.60
CA SER A 80 -7.75 -17.19 33.08
C SER A 80 -6.70 -18.24 33.44
N VAL A 81 -5.58 -18.36 32.71
CA VAL A 81 -4.37 -19.02 33.24
C VAL A 81 -3.09 -18.37 32.68
N LEU A 82 -2.47 -17.59 33.57
CA LEU A 82 -1.04 -17.39 33.80
C LEU A 82 -0.07 -17.13 32.64
N LEU A 83 0.31 -15.85 32.60
CA LEU A 83 1.69 -15.37 32.60
C LEU A 83 2.69 -16.40 33.19
N GLY A 84 3.62 -16.88 32.37
CA GLY A 84 4.70 -17.78 32.79
C GLY A 84 5.97 -17.49 32.01
N ALA A 85 6.83 -16.64 32.58
CA ALA A 85 8.22 -16.53 32.17
C ALA A 85 8.97 -17.80 32.56
N ALA A 86 9.72 -18.39 31.64
CA ALA A 86 10.72 -19.39 31.95
C ALA A 86 11.97 -19.15 31.09
N VAL A 87 12.97 -18.53 31.73
CA VAL A 87 14.35 -18.50 31.26
C VAL A 87 14.95 -19.87 31.59
N ALA A 88 15.50 -20.56 30.61
CA ALA A 88 16.38 -21.71 30.85
C ALA A 88 17.49 -21.71 29.79
N ALA A 89 18.62 -21.12 30.15
CA ALA A 89 19.90 -21.44 29.56
C ALA A 89 20.28 -22.87 30.01
N GLY A 90 20.61 -23.74 29.06
CA GLY A 90 20.97 -25.13 29.32
C GLY A 90 21.94 -25.64 28.28
N ILE A 91 23.21 -25.69 28.66
CA ILE A 91 24.32 -26.35 27.96
C ILE A 91 24.11 -27.87 28.02
N GLY A 92 24.38 -28.59 26.93
CA GLY A 92 25.03 -29.90 27.03
C GLY A 92 24.34 -31.13 26.45
N LEU A 93 25.17 -31.86 25.69
CA LEU A 93 25.20 -33.32 25.44
C LEU A 93 24.27 -33.96 24.39
N PHE A 94 24.94 -34.36 23.30
CA PHE A 94 25.07 -35.74 22.81
C PHE A 94 23.81 -36.62 22.82
N PHE A 95 23.41 -37.12 21.65
CA PHE A 95 23.49 -38.56 21.38
C PHE A 95 23.43 -38.86 19.88
N LYS A 96 23.97 -40.04 19.59
CA LYS A 96 24.61 -40.54 18.38
C LYS A 96 23.67 -41.49 17.60
N ASN A 97 24.01 -41.69 16.32
CA ASN A 97 23.63 -42.76 15.38
C ASN A 97 22.25 -42.69 14.69
N LYS A 98 22.28 -42.62 13.35
CA LYS A 98 22.21 -43.84 12.53
C LYS A 98 22.88 -43.60 11.17
#